data_AF-A0A2S9YMC0-F1
#
_entry.id   AF-A0A2S9YMC0-F1
#
_cell.length_a   1.000
_cell.length_b   1.000
_cell.length_c   1.000
_cell.angle_alpha   90.00
_cell.angle_beta   90.00
_cell.angle_gamma   90.00
#
_symmetry.space_group_name_H-M   'P 1'
#
loop_
_entity.id
_entity.type
_entity.pdbx_description
1 polymer ?
#
loop_
_entity_poly.entity_id
_entity_poly.type
_entity_poly.pdbx_seq_one_letter_code
_entity_poly.pdbx_strand_id
1 'polypeptide(L)'
;MIPAMARAASFVAAVSIAGCTLPNPAFDEREAETRAELGDTRSDGDGDGDHDGESGEANGDGDGDGESESGDGDGDSPCPPPLSDCEGQCVDLDKDPNNCGDCGAPCGQHEVCAFDGCVESKYIFVTSTPTVGGLGGLEMAHELCQTHASEARLPGDYLAWLSTTNVGAASFHSHVGPYVRRDGKIIAHNWQDLIDGQLNVPIDLDETGAPIEPAAAPSCQLDFAVWTGTDNAGSWGGDTCGEWASSPEMDEIGNVGNAKSVDAWSTSGQCSEACELMLPLYCVRQ
;
A
#
# COMPACT_ATOMS: atom_id res chain seq x y z
N MET A 1 34.11 -46.14 53.06
CA MET A 1 34.24 -44.78 52.49
C MET A 1 33.14 -44.65 51.45
N ILE A 2 32.14 -43.83 51.75
CA ILE A 2 30.94 -43.58 50.93
C ILE A 2 30.83 -42.05 50.80
N PRO A 3 30.74 -41.50 49.58
CA PRO A 3 30.06 -40.22 49.36
C PRO A 3 28.79 -40.50 48.52
N ALA A 4 27.59 -40.38 49.11
CA ALA A 4 26.79 -39.15 49.21
C ALA A 4 26.29 -38.65 47.84
N MET A 5 25.02 -39.00 47.57
CA MET A 5 24.19 -38.48 46.49
C MET A 5 23.97 -36.96 46.66
N ALA A 6 24.12 -36.20 45.57
CA ALA A 6 23.61 -34.84 45.47
C ALA A 6 22.61 -34.77 44.30
N ARG A 7 21.34 -34.54 44.64
CA ARG A 7 20.24 -34.24 43.71
C ARG A 7 20.42 -32.81 43.20
N ALA A 8 20.52 -32.61 41.89
CA ALA A 8 20.38 -31.31 41.27
C ALA A 8 18.88 -30.99 41.12
N ALA A 9 18.42 -29.96 41.82
CA ALA A 9 17.06 -29.46 41.75
C ALA A 9 16.90 -28.59 40.48
N SER A 10 15.86 -28.90 39.71
CA SER A 10 15.38 -28.12 38.57
C SER A 10 14.82 -26.78 39.06
N PHE A 11 15.40 -25.66 38.61
CA PHE A 11 14.85 -24.32 38.82
C PHE A 11 14.07 -23.92 37.57
N VAL A 12 12.74 -24.02 37.66
CA VAL A 12 11.82 -23.39 36.70
C VAL A 12 11.71 -21.93 37.09
N ALA A 13 12.28 -21.03 36.28
CA ALA A 13 12.08 -19.60 36.42
C ALA A 13 10.73 -19.23 35.79
N ALA A 14 9.73 -18.98 36.64
CA ALA A 14 8.47 -18.38 36.24
C ALA A 14 8.68 -16.87 36.04
N VAL A 15 8.70 -16.41 34.78
CA VAL A 15 8.64 -14.99 34.46
C VAL A 15 7.17 -14.56 34.55
N SER A 16 6.87 -13.74 35.55
CA SER A 16 5.57 -13.10 35.72
C SER A 16 5.41 -11.98 34.68
N ILE A 17 4.41 -12.12 33.81
CA ILE A 17 3.95 -11.08 32.91
C ILE A 17 3.16 -10.08 33.77
N ALA A 18 3.80 -8.97 34.15
CA ALA A 18 3.10 -7.81 34.66
C ALA A 18 2.59 -7.01 33.46
N GLY A 19 1.29 -7.14 33.18
CA GLY A 19 0.59 -6.31 32.21
C GLY A 19 0.56 -4.86 32.68
N CYS A 20 1.10 -3.96 31.85
CA CYS A 20 0.88 -2.53 31.95
C CYS A 20 -0.26 -2.15 31.00
N THR A 21 -1.51 -2.26 31.47
CA THR A 21 -2.64 -1.57 30.87
C THR A 21 -2.64 -0.13 31.40
N LEU A 22 -2.09 0.80 30.63
CA LEU A 22 -2.40 2.22 30.81
C LEU A 22 -3.71 2.51 30.04
N PRO A 23 -4.77 3.02 30.69
CA PRO A 23 -5.95 3.48 29.99
C PRO A 23 -5.62 4.77 29.23
N ASN A 24 -5.77 4.76 27.91
CA ASN A 24 -5.71 5.95 27.08
C ASN A 24 -7.00 6.78 27.31
N PRO A 25 -6.93 8.02 27.82
CA PRO A 25 -8.09 8.86 28.00
C PRO A 25 -8.23 9.78 26.78
N ALA A 26 -8.82 9.26 25.71
CA ALA A 26 -9.29 10.09 24.61
C ALA A 26 -10.42 9.34 23.91
N PHE A 27 -11.65 9.65 24.29
CA PHE A 27 -12.87 9.71 23.48
C PHE A 27 -14.03 9.87 24.45
N ASP A 28 -14.27 11.12 24.86
CA ASP A 28 -15.46 11.50 25.62
C ASP A 28 -16.40 12.30 24.70
N GLU A 29 -17.58 11.69 24.52
CA GLU A 29 -18.90 12.24 24.24
C GLU A 29 -19.15 13.19 23.03
N ARG A 30 -19.92 12.62 22.07
CA ARG A 30 -20.98 13.35 21.37
C ARG A 30 -22.16 13.52 22.34
N GLU A 31 -22.56 14.75 22.61
CA GLU A 31 -23.98 15.13 22.68
C GLU A 31 -24.20 16.53 22.12
N ALA A 32 -25.31 16.65 21.41
CA ALA A 32 -25.82 17.87 20.79
C ALA A 32 -26.51 18.75 21.84
N GLU A 33 -26.47 20.07 21.69
CA GLU A 33 -27.66 20.93 21.81
C GLU A 33 -27.39 22.38 21.34
N THR A 34 -28.13 22.76 20.29
CA THR A 34 -28.84 24.01 20.02
C THR A 34 -28.58 25.24 20.92
N ARG A 35 -28.19 26.39 20.30
CA ARG A 35 -29.01 27.62 20.17
C ARG A 35 -28.18 28.89 19.88
N ALA A 36 -28.49 29.49 18.72
CA ALA A 36 -28.56 30.92 18.34
C ALA A 36 -27.78 31.99 19.13
N GLU A 37 -27.03 32.84 18.42
CA GLU A 37 -27.42 34.24 18.07
C GLU A 37 -26.22 35.00 17.45
N LEU A 38 -26.50 35.62 16.29
CA LEU A 38 -26.01 36.91 15.78
C LEU A 38 -24.51 37.14 15.48
N GLY A 39 -24.22 37.40 14.20
CA GLY A 39 -22.95 37.92 13.71
C GLY A 39 -22.97 38.22 12.22
N ASP A 40 -23.73 39.24 11.84
CA ASP A 40 -23.88 39.80 10.50
C ASP A 40 -22.57 40.48 10.02
N THR A 41 -21.98 40.02 8.92
CA THR A 41 -21.17 40.87 8.03
C THR A 41 -21.35 40.44 6.58
N ARG A 42 -22.23 41.15 5.88
CA ARG A 42 -22.28 41.26 4.42
C ARG A 42 -20.95 41.80 3.90
N SER A 43 -20.42 41.17 2.86
CA SER A 43 -19.44 41.79 1.97
C SER A 43 -20.02 41.72 0.56
N ASP A 44 -20.67 42.81 0.19
CA ASP A 44 -21.11 43.09 -1.17
C ASP A 44 -19.86 43.22 -2.06
N GLY A 45 -19.84 42.44 -3.14
CA GLY A 45 -18.84 42.50 -4.20
C GLY A 45 -19.52 42.80 -5.51
N ASP A 46 -19.79 44.08 -5.74
CA ASP A 46 -20.28 44.61 -7.01
C ASP A 46 -19.20 44.45 -8.09
N GLY A 47 -19.56 43.77 -9.18
CA GLY A 47 -18.73 43.57 -10.36
C GLY A 47 -19.53 43.84 -11.61
N ASP A 48 -19.87 45.11 -11.82
CA ASP A 48 -20.42 45.62 -13.08
C ASP A 48 -19.37 45.54 -14.19
N GLY A 49 -19.65 44.72 -15.19
CA GLY A 49 -18.87 44.59 -16.42
C GLY A 49 -19.76 44.85 -17.62
N ASP A 50 -19.97 46.14 -17.92
CA ASP A 50 -20.60 46.64 -19.13
C ASP A 50 -19.80 46.18 -20.38
N HIS A 51 -20.48 45.56 -21.34
CA HIS A 51 -20.05 45.50 -22.73
C HIS A 51 -21.23 45.80 -23.64
N ASP A 52 -21.30 47.07 -24.04
CA ASP A 52 -22.15 47.58 -25.11
C ASP A 52 -21.58 47.26 -26.49
N GLY A 53 -22.48 46.89 -27.41
CA GLY A 53 -22.35 47.17 -28.84
C GLY A 53 -21.97 45.98 -29.74
N GLU A 54 -22.92 45.45 -30.51
CA GLU A 54 -23.26 46.03 -31.82
C GLU A 54 -24.54 45.41 -32.38
N SER A 55 -25.37 46.29 -32.94
CA SER A 55 -26.66 46.08 -33.57
C SER A 55 -26.57 45.36 -34.91
N GLY A 56 -27.42 44.35 -35.11
CA GLY A 56 -27.79 43.82 -36.43
C GLY A 56 -29.29 43.59 -36.48
N GLU A 57 -30.02 44.53 -37.08
CA GLU A 57 -31.45 44.42 -37.37
C GLU A 57 -31.68 43.36 -38.45
N ALA A 58 -32.49 42.34 -38.14
CA ALA A 58 -33.15 41.52 -39.15
C ALA A 58 -34.59 41.27 -38.71
N ASN A 59 -35.51 42.01 -39.32
CA ASN A 59 -36.94 41.73 -39.27
C ASN A 59 -37.21 40.47 -40.09
N GLY A 60 -37.69 39.43 -39.42
CA GLY A 60 -38.16 38.19 -40.04
C GLY A 60 -39.44 37.75 -39.37
N ASP A 61 -40.57 38.19 -39.90
CA ASP A 61 -41.89 37.64 -39.61
C ASP A 61 -41.95 36.22 -40.19
N GLY A 62 -41.70 35.23 -39.33
CA GLY A 62 -41.83 33.82 -39.64
C GLY A 62 -42.86 33.19 -38.71
N ASP A 63 -44.11 33.17 -39.15
CA ASP A 63 -45.16 32.29 -38.63
C ASP A 63 -44.73 30.84 -38.95
N GLY A 64 -43.97 30.26 -38.04
CA GLY A 64 -43.56 28.87 -38.07
C GLY A 64 -44.30 28.13 -36.96
N ASP A 65 -45.37 27.44 -37.35
CA ASP A 65 -46.03 26.39 -36.58
C ASP A 65 -45.09 25.18 -36.49
N GLY A 66 -43.92 25.39 -35.87
CA GLY A 66 -43.03 24.33 -35.48
C GLY A 66 -43.61 23.74 -34.22
N GLU A 67 -44.24 22.57 -34.34
CA GLU A 67 -44.43 21.68 -33.21
C GLU A 67 -43.09 21.57 -32.52
N SER A 68 -42.96 22.26 -31.40
CA SER A 68 -41.99 21.92 -30.39
C SER A 68 -42.36 20.52 -29.94
N GLU A 69 -41.88 19.53 -30.68
CA GLU A 69 -41.34 18.36 -30.04
C GLU A 69 -40.27 18.93 -29.10
N SER A 70 -40.71 19.25 -27.88
CA SER A 70 -39.94 18.95 -26.69
C SER A 70 -39.54 17.49 -26.86
N GLY A 71 -38.46 17.29 -27.61
CA GLY A 71 -37.56 16.19 -27.38
C GLY A 71 -37.14 16.43 -25.94
N ASP A 72 -37.89 15.78 -25.05
CA ASP A 72 -37.39 15.31 -23.78
C ASP A 72 -36.18 14.43 -24.14
N GLY A 73 -35.09 15.10 -24.51
CA GLY A 73 -33.76 14.53 -24.58
C GLY A 73 -33.36 14.32 -23.14
N ASP A 74 -34.08 13.43 -22.46
CA ASP A 74 -33.55 12.65 -21.36
C ASP A 74 -32.22 12.15 -21.91
N GLY A 75 -31.14 12.73 -21.38
CA GLY A 75 -29.78 12.49 -21.80
C GLY A 75 -29.32 11.08 -21.42
N ASP A 76 -30.10 10.08 -21.80
CA ASP A 76 -29.77 8.66 -21.86
C ASP A 76 -28.78 8.47 -23.01
N SER A 77 -27.65 9.18 -22.95
CA SER A 77 -26.47 8.76 -23.67
C SER A 77 -25.94 7.56 -22.89
N PRO A 78 -26.07 6.33 -23.43
CA PRO A 78 -25.60 5.15 -22.71
C PRO A 78 -24.14 5.35 -22.34
N CYS A 79 -23.77 4.95 -21.12
CA CYS A 79 -22.41 5.07 -20.63
C CYS A 79 -21.41 4.51 -21.67
N PRO A 80 -20.35 5.25 -22.01
CA PRO A 80 -19.41 4.78 -23.01
C PRO A 80 -18.70 3.54 -22.47
N PRO A 81 -18.62 2.43 -23.23
CA PRO A 81 -17.85 1.27 -22.81
C PRO A 81 -16.40 1.66 -22.47
N PRO A 82 -15.82 1.14 -21.37
CA PRO A 82 -16.29 0.01 -20.56
C PRO A 82 -17.20 0.37 -19.37
N LEU A 83 -17.71 1.61 -19.28
CA LEU A 83 -18.50 2.05 -18.13
C LEU A 83 -19.94 1.51 -18.18
N SER A 84 -20.49 1.22 -17.00
CA SER A 84 -21.88 0.82 -16.79
C SER A 84 -22.67 1.93 -16.11
N ASP A 85 -23.97 2.02 -16.40
CA ASP A 85 -24.87 2.96 -15.74
C ASP A 85 -25.30 2.43 -14.37
N CYS A 86 -24.82 3.08 -13.31
CA CYS A 86 -25.21 2.86 -11.93
C CYS A 86 -26.01 4.05 -11.42
N GLU A 87 -27.34 3.98 -11.56
CA GLU A 87 -28.29 5.01 -11.10
C GLU A 87 -28.00 6.41 -11.68
N GLY A 88 -27.63 6.49 -12.96
CA GLY A 88 -27.32 7.74 -13.67
C GLY A 88 -25.85 8.15 -13.57
N GLN A 89 -24.99 7.31 -12.98
CA GLN A 89 -23.54 7.52 -12.93
C GLN A 89 -22.83 6.45 -13.76
N CYS A 90 -21.95 6.87 -14.67
CA CYS A 90 -21.11 5.94 -15.42
C CYS A 90 -19.92 5.50 -14.56
N VAL A 91 -19.93 4.22 -14.17
CA VAL A 91 -18.95 3.62 -13.27
C VAL A 91 -18.18 2.50 -13.98
N ASP A 92 -16.88 2.41 -13.71
CA ASP A 92 -16.03 1.30 -14.15
C ASP A 92 -16.17 0.17 -13.11
N LEU A 93 -17.05 -0.80 -13.41
CA LEU A 93 -17.34 -1.91 -12.49
C LEU A 93 -16.14 -2.83 -12.24
N ASP A 94 -15.09 -2.72 -13.05
CA ASP A 94 -13.88 -3.54 -12.92
C ASP A 94 -12.84 -2.90 -11.99
N LYS A 95 -13.07 -1.64 -11.60
CA LYS A 95 -12.09 -0.85 -10.83
C LYS A 95 -12.67 -0.12 -9.64
N ASP A 96 -13.97 0.17 -9.61
CA ASP A 96 -14.60 0.88 -8.50
C ASP A 96 -14.84 -0.06 -7.31
N PRO A 97 -14.15 0.14 -6.17
CA PRO A 97 -14.35 -0.70 -4.99
C PRO A 97 -15.76 -0.61 -4.38
N ASN A 98 -16.56 0.39 -4.75
CA ASN A 98 -17.94 0.56 -4.27
C ASN A 98 -18.99 -0.06 -5.21
N ASN A 99 -18.60 -0.44 -6.42
CA ASN A 99 -19.48 -0.94 -7.48
C ASN A 99 -18.82 -2.11 -8.23
N CYS A 100 -18.21 -3.04 -7.50
CA CYS A 100 -17.35 -4.02 -8.13
C CYS A 100 -18.15 -5.19 -8.72
N GLY A 101 -18.05 -5.38 -10.04
CA GLY A 101 -18.78 -6.39 -10.81
C GLY A 101 -20.28 -6.09 -10.99
N ASP A 102 -20.89 -5.32 -10.09
CA ASP A 102 -22.29 -4.85 -10.18
C ASP A 102 -22.46 -3.50 -9.47
N CYS A 103 -23.49 -2.75 -9.86
CA CYS A 103 -23.79 -1.46 -9.24
C CYS A 103 -24.22 -1.64 -7.76
N GLY A 104 -23.67 -0.81 -6.88
CA GLY A 104 -23.95 -0.90 -5.44
C GLY A 104 -23.41 -2.17 -4.77
N ALA A 105 -22.41 -2.83 -5.36
CA ALA A 105 -21.71 -3.97 -4.79
C ALA A 105 -20.33 -3.55 -4.24
N PRO A 106 -20.25 -2.99 -3.01
CA PRO A 106 -18.97 -2.61 -2.43
C PRO A 106 -18.19 -3.83 -1.97
N CYS A 107 -16.88 -3.79 -2.16
CA CYS A 107 -15.97 -4.79 -1.64
C CYS A 107 -15.85 -4.71 -0.12
N GLY A 108 -15.64 -5.88 0.49
CA GLY A 108 -15.47 -6.03 1.92
C GLY A 108 -14.15 -5.44 2.41
N GLN A 109 -13.97 -5.49 3.73
CA GLN A 109 -12.70 -5.10 4.33
C GLN A 109 -11.57 -6.00 3.81
N HIS A 110 -10.47 -5.38 3.39
CA HIS A 110 -9.32 -6.07 2.81
C HIS A 110 -9.59 -6.78 1.48
N GLU A 111 -10.58 -6.30 0.72
CA GLU A 111 -10.81 -6.69 -0.65
C GLU A 111 -10.57 -5.52 -1.59
N VAL A 112 -10.15 -5.82 -2.82
CA VAL A 112 -10.05 -4.85 -3.91
C VAL A 112 -10.91 -5.33 -5.08
N CYS A 113 -11.35 -4.37 -5.90
CA CYS A 113 -12.02 -4.70 -7.14
C CYS A 113 -11.00 -5.15 -8.19
N ALA A 114 -11.02 -6.43 -8.51
CA ALA A 114 -10.19 -7.01 -9.57
C ALA A 114 -10.78 -8.34 -10.05
N PHE A 115 -10.59 -8.65 -11.33
CA PHE A 115 -11.15 -9.87 -11.95
C PHE A 115 -12.68 -9.94 -11.89
N ASP A 116 -13.34 -8.83 -12.22
CA ASP A 116 -14.81 -8.70 -12.28
C ASP A 116 -15.51 -8.99 -10.94
N GLY A 117 -14.82 -8.76 -9.82
CA GLY A 117 -15.37 -8.97 -8.49
C GLY A 117 -14.43 -8.58 -7.35
N CYS A 118 -14.93 -8.74 -6.13
CA CYS A 118 -14.16 -8.48 -4.92
C CYS A 118 -13.24 -9.65 -4.62
N VAL A 119 -11.95 -9.38 -4.57
CA VAL A 119 -10.90 -10.35 -4.29
C VAL A 119 -10.07 -9.93 -3.10
N GLU A 120 -9.64 -10.90 -2.32
CA GLU A 120 -8.85 -10.68 -1.13
C GLU A 120 -7.49 -10.03 -1.46
N SER A 121 -7.14 -9.00 -0.70
CA SER A 121 -5.92 -8.20 -0.85
C SER A 121 -4.68 -8.92 -0.34
N LYS A 122 -3.65 -9.05 -1.19
CA LYS A 122 -2.29 -9.34 -0.71
C LYS A 122 -1.51 -8.07 -0.46
N TYR A 123 -1.45 -7.66 0.79
CA TYR A 123 -0.68 -6.48 1.15
C TYR A 123 0.81 -6.68 0.93
N ILE A 124 1.44 -5.68 0.30
CA ILE A 124 2.89 -5.47 0.34
C ILE A 124 3.15 -4.12 0.97
N PHE A 125 4.10 -4.07 1.90
CA PHE A 125 4.56 -2.85 2.54
C PHE A 125 6.07 -2.87 2.77
N VAL A 126 6.62 -1.70 3.07
CA VAL A 126 8.01 -1.52 3.53
C VAL A 126 7.99 -1.35 5.05
N THR A 127 8.84 -2.04 5.81
CA THR A 127 8.83 -1.90 7.28
C THR A 127 9.09 -0.47 7.72
N SER A 128 8.29 0.06 8.65
CA SER A 128 8.45 1.41 9.19
C SER A 128 9.78 1.61 9.94
N THR A 129 10.28 0.55 10.57
CA THR A 129 11.59 0.58 11.24
C THR A 129 12.64 -0.11 10.38
N PRO A 130 13.76 0.58 10.07
CA PRO A 130 14.84 0.00 9.30
C PRO A 130 15.70 -0.94 10.16
N THR A 131 16.38 -1.87 9.50
CA THR A 131 17.22 -2.89 10.13
C THR A 131 18.57 -3.01 9.41
N VAL A 132 19.57 -3.49 10.12
CA VAL A 132 20.86 -3.85 9.50
C VAL A 132 20.70 -5.08 8.62
N GLY A 133 21.55 -5.23 7.61
CA GLY A 133 21.58 -6.43 6.75
C GLY A 133 22.00 -7.70 7.49
N GLY A 134 22.63 -7.57 8.66
CA GLY A 134 22.95 -8.68 9.55
C GLY A 134 21.74 -9.21 10.34
N LEU A 135 20.71 -9.69 9.64
CA LEU A 135 19.38 -9.98 10.22
C LEU A 135 19.34 -11.20 11.14
N GLY A 136 20.24 -12.16 10.97
CA GLY A 136 20.12 -13.50 11.57
C GLY A 136 19.44 -14.53 10.67
N GLY A 137 19.44 -14.30 9.36
CA GLY A 137 18.92 -15.20 8.33
C GLY A 137 17.48 -14.88 7.90
N LEU A 138 17.00 -15.62 6.88
CA LEU A 138 15.65 -15.42 6.33
C LEU A 138 14.55 -15.64 7.36
N GLU A 139 14.71 -16.59 8.27
CA GLU A 139 13.73 -16.88 9.32
C GLU A 139 13.46 -15.65 10.20
N MET A 140 14.51 -14.98 10.66
CA MET A 140 14.38 -13.76 11.44
C MET A 140 13.78 -12.62 10.62
N ALA A 141 14.13 -12.52 9.33
CA ALA A 141 13.53 -11.51 8.46
C ALA A 141 12.02 -11.73 8.26
N HIS A 142 11.57 -12.97 8.15
CA HIS A 142 10.15 -13.32 8.10
C HIS A 142 9.45 -12.99 9.42
N GLU A 143 10.08 -13.28 10.57
CA GLU A 143 9.54 -12.92 11.89
C GLU A 143 9.40 -11.40 12.06
N LEU A 144 10.34 -10.61 11.57
CA LEU A 144 10.23 -9.15 11.52
C LEU A 144 9.00 -8.72 10.73
N CYS A 145 8.83 -9.24 9.51
CA CYS A 145 7.65 -8.92 8.69
C CYS A 145 6.34 -9.31 9.36
N GLN A 146 6.27 -10.50 9.96
CA GLN A 146 5.10 -10.95 10.69
C GLN A 146 4.80 -10.07 11.91
N THR A 147 5.84 -9.62 12.62
CA THR A 147 5.71 -8.73 13.78
C THR A 147 5.08 -7.40 13.37
N HIS A 148 5.65 -6.70 12.38
CA HIS A 148 5.10 -5.45 11.86
C HIS A 148 3.65 -5.59 11.40
N ALA A 149 3.34 -6.64 10.63
CA ALA A 149 1.99 -6.90 10.17
C ALA A 149 1.01 -7.13 11.33
N SER A 150 1.43 -7.86 12.36
CA SER A 150 0.59 -8.16 13.53
C SER A 150 0.29 -6.91 14.38
N GLU A 151 1.28 -6.03 14.56
CA GLU A 151 1.14 -4.76 15.28
C GLU A 151 0.21 -3.80 14.54
N ALA A 152 0.27 -3.81 13.20
CA ALA A 152 -0.66 -3.11 12.32
C ALA A 152 -2.02 -3.80 12.15
N ARG A 153 -2.24 -4.96 12.79
CA ARG A 153 -3.48 -5.76 12.75
C ARG A 153 -3.87 -6.20 11.34
N LEU A 154 -2.91 -6.63 10.55
CA LEU A 154 -3.14 -7.10 9.18
C LEU A 154 -3.50 -8.57 9.13
N PRO A 155 -4.39 -8.96 8.20
CA PRO A 155 -4.74 -10.35 8.02
C PRO A 155 -3.60 -11.12 7.34
N GLY A 156 -3.50 -12.41 7.68
CA GLY A 156 -2.61 -13.38 7.04
C GLY A 156 -1.19 -13.40 7.59
N ASP A 157 -0.38 -14.25 6.96
CA ASP A 157 1.03 -14.42 7.27
C ASP A 157 1.87 -13.57 6.31
N TYR A 158 3.00 -13.06 6.79
CA TYR A 158 3.90 -12.19 6.03
C TYR A 158 5.31 -12.76 6.00
N LEU A 159 5.89 -12.79 4.81
CA LEU A 159 7.28 -13.16 4.60
C LEU A 159 8.04 -11.98 4.00
N ALA A 160 9.33 -11.92 4.30
CA ALA A 160 10.23 -10.93 3.75
C ALA A 160 10.58 -11.27 2.30
N TRP A 161 10.57 -10.27 1.42
CA TRP A 161 11.09 -10.38 0.06
C TRP A 161 12.62 -10.29 0.09
N LEU A 162 13.25 -11.37 0.52
CA LEU A 162 14.71 -11.50 0.62
C LEU A 162 15.17 -12.83 0.03
N SER A 163 16.29 -12.83 -0.68
CA SER A 163 16.89 -14.06 -1.22
C SER A 163 18.22 -14.35 -0.56
N THR A 164 18.59 -15.62 -0.55
CA THR A 164 19.95 -16.10 -0.26
C THR A 164 20.60 -16.57 -1.56
N THR A 165 21.87 -16.96 -1.55
CA THR A 165 22.53 -17.49 -2.76
C THR A 165 21.87 -18.76 -3.31
N ASN A 166 21.16 -19.51 -2.47
CA ASN A 166 20.57 -20.80 -2.84
C ASN A 166 19.02 -20.80 -2.87
N VAL A 167 18.39 -19.78 -2.31
CA VAL A 167 16.93 -19.69 -2.20
C VAL A 167 16.48 -18.31 -2.63
N GLY A 168 15.75 -18.25 -3.75
CA GLY A 168 15.10 -17.03 -4.22
C GLY A 168 13.78 -16.76 -3.46
N ALA A 169 13.46 -15.48 -3.27
CA ALA A 169 12.23 -15.04 -2.60
C ALA A 169 10.98 -15.70 -3.18
N ALA A 170 10.91 -15.85 -4.50
CA ALA A 170 9.77 -16.45 -5.21
C ALA A 170 9.38 -17.85 -4.72
N SER A 171 10.35 -18.62 -4.21
CA SER A 171 10.17 -20.04 -3.88
C SER A 171 9.31 -20.29 -2.64
N PHE A 172 9.14 -19.28 -1.78
CA PHE A 172 8.37 -19.38 -0.54
C PHE A 172 7.18 -18.42 -0.50
N HIS A 173 6.95 -17.65 -1.56
CA HIS A 173 5.79 -16.77 -1.68
C HIS A 173 4.62 -17.47 -2.37
N SER A 174 3.41 -17.22 -1.90
CA SER A 174 2.17 -17.65 -2.55
C SER A 174 1.87 -16.81 -3.79
N HIS A 175 1.45 -17.43 -4.89
CA HIS A 175 1.29 -16.77 -6.21
C HIS A 175 -0.17 -16.41 -6.55
N VAL A 176 -1.07 -16.48 -5.58
CA VAL A 176 -2.52 -16.28 -5.77
C VAL A 176 -2.96 -14.90 -5.30
N GLY A 177 -3.74 -14.18 -6.11
CA GLY A 177 -4.37 -12.90 -5.74
C GLY A 177 -3.60 -11.65 -6.20
N PRO A 178 -4.24 -10.47 -6.16
CA PRO A 178 -3.60 -9.20 -6.48
C PRO A 178 -2.77 -8.69 -5.31
N TYR A 179 -1.62 -8.10 -5.63
CA TYR A 179 -0.76 -7.43 -4.68
C TYR A 179 -1.16 -5.97 -4.57
N VAL A 180 -1.38 -5.51 -3.35
CA VAL A 180 -1.95 -4.19 -3.09
C VAL A 180 -1.16 -3.46 -2.02
N ARG A 181 -1.14 -2.15 -2.17
CA ARG A 181 -0.57 -1.24 -1.18
C ARG A 181 -1.62 -0.93 -0.11
N ARG A 182 -1.19 -0.33 1.00
CA ARG A 182 -2.07 -0.04 2.15
C ARG A 182 -3.19 0.96 1.90
N ASP A 183 -3.11 1.75 0.84
CA ASP A 183 -4.16 2.65 0.38
C ASP A 183 -5.14 1.98 -0.61
N GLY A 184 -5.04 0.66 -0.83
CA GLY A 184 -5.91 -0.11 -1.72
C GLY A 184 -5.52 -0.05 -3.20
N LYS A 185 -4.43 0.66 -3.55
CA LYS A 185 -3.93 0.67 -4.93
C LYS A 185 -3.28 -0.67 -5.27
N ILE A 186 -3.60 -1.17 -6.46
CA ILE A 186 -3.01 -2.40 -6.99
C ILE A 186 -1.56 -2.12 -7.39
N ILE A 187 -0.62 -2.81 -6.75
CA ILE A 187 0.80 -2.85 -7.10
C ILE A 187 1.00 -3.75 -8.33
N ALA A 188 0.36 -4.93 -8.29
CA ALA A 188 0.37 -5.91 -9.37
C ALA A 188 -0.93 -6.73 -9.33
N HIS A 189 -1.53 -6.99 -10.49
CA HIS A 189 -2.77 -7.74 -10.63
C HIS A 189 -2.61 -9.22 -10.29
N ASN A 190 -1.42 -9.79 -10.47
CA ASN A 190 -1.13 -11.19 -10.19
C ASN A 190 0.38 -11.41 -10.00
N TRP A 191 0.79 -12.66 -9.78
CA TRP A 191 2.20 -13.02 -9.62
C TRP A 191 3.07 -12.63 -10.82
N GLN A 192 2.62 -12.88 -12.04
CA GLN A 192 3.42 -12.61 -13.24
C GLN A 192 3.67 -11.11 -13.42
N ASP A 193 2.69 -10.29 -13.06
CA ASP A 193 2.77 -8.82 -13.05
C ASP A 193 3.71 -8.31 -11.94
N LEU A 194 3.71 -8.94 -10.76
CA LEU A 194 4.65 -8.56 -9.68
C LEU A 194 6.13 -8.76 -10.08
N ILE A 195 6.40 -9.80 -10.87
CA ILE A 195 7.76 -10.25 -11.18
C ILE A 195 8.25 -9.92 -12.59
N ASP A 196 7.46 -9.24 -13.42
CA ASP A 196 7.88 -8.87 -14.78
C ASP A 196 8.85 -7.67 -14.79
N GLY A 197 9.02 -7.01 -13.65
CA GLY A 197 9.93 -5.88 -13.45
C GLY A 197 9.27 -4.51 -13.53
N GLN A 198 7.95 -4.45 -13.74
CA GLN A 198 7.18 -3.23 -13.79
C GLN A 198 5.98 -3.29 -12.84
N LEU A 199 5.84 -2.29 -11.97
CA LEU A 199 4.71 -2.17 -11.05
C LEU A 199 3.72 -1.11 -11.54
N ASN A 200 2.45 -1.28 -11.20
CA ASN A 200 1.43 -0.26 -11.45
C ASN A 200 1.62 0.98 -10.56
N VAL A 201 2.04 0.75 -9.31
CA VAL A 201 2.36 1.81 -8.33
C VAL A 201 3.55 1.39 -7.47
N PRO A 202 4.35 2.35 -6.95
CA PRO A 202 5.48 2.02 -6.08
C PRO A 202 5.01 1.50 -4.72
N ILE A 203 5.90 0.77 -4.04
CA ILE A 203 5.68 0.20 -2.71
C ILE A 203 6.23 1.19 -1.67
N ASP A 204 5.61 2.36 -1.57
CA ASP A 204 6.11 3.51 -0.82
C ASP A 204 5.32 3.81 0.46
N LEU A 205 4.55 2.84 0.96
CA LEU A 205 3.83 2.91 2.24
C LEU A 205 4.31 1.82 3.20
N ASP A 206 4.24 2.14 4.49
CA ASP A 206 4.58 1.22 5.57
C ASP A 206 3.40 0.34 6.01
N GLU A 207 3.61 -0.52 7.01
CA GLU A 207 2.57 -1.40 7.56
C GLU A 207 1.39 -0.65 8.19
N THR A 208 1.53 0.63 8.50
CA THR A 208 0.43 1.47 9.02
C THR A 208 -0.34 2.15 7.89
N GLY A 209 0.24 2.19 6.69
CA GLY A 209 -0.25 2.95 5.53
C GLY A 209 0.29 4.38 5.49
N ALA A 210 1.26 4.73 6.34
CA ALA A 210 1.95 6.00 6.27
C ALA A 210 3.01 5.97 5.15
N PRO A 211 3.34 7.12 4.54
CA PRO A 211 4.47 7.20 3.62
C PRO A 211 5.77 6.79 4.32
N ILE A 212 6.62 6.04 3.61
CA ILE A 212 7.90 5.62 4.15
C ILE A 212 8.84 6.80 4.40
N GLU A 213 9.62 6.71 5.48
CA GLU A 213 10.71 7.63 5.75
C GLU A 213 11.93 7.30 4.85
N PRO A 214 12.75 8.30 4.48
CA PRO A 214 13.94 8.07 3.66
C PRO A 214 14.94 7.12 4.35
N ALA A 215 15.44 6.15 3.58
CA ALA A 215 16.48 5.21 3.97
C ALA A 215 17.54 5.21 2.87
N ALA A 216 18.56 6.05 3.02
CA ALA A 216 19.49 6.32 1.95
C ALA A 216 20.53 5.20 1.77
N ALA A 217 20.75 4.81 0.51
CA ALA A 217 21.85 3.98 0.05
C ALA A 217 22.83 4.87 -0.75
N PRO A 218 23.91 5.38 -0.12
CA PRO A 218 24.76 6.40 -0.72
C PRO A 218 25.57 5.91 -1.92
N SER A 219 26.05 4.66 -1.89
CA SER A 219 26.78 4.02 -2.99
C SER A 219 25.88 3.85 -4.21
N CYS A 220 24.58 3.65 -3.98
CA CYS A 220 23.54 3.53 -4.99
C CYS A 220 22.91 4.86 -5.42
N GLN A 221 23.19 5.96 -4.71
CA GLN A 221 22.51 7.24 -4.89
C GLN A 221 20.98 7.13 -4.79
N LEU A 222 20.48 6.28 -3.89
CA LEU A 222 19.06 6.07 -3.65
C LEU A 222 18.64 6.67 -2.31
N ASP A 223 17.50 7.37 -2.29
CA ASP A 223 16.95 7.96 -1.06
C ASP A 223 15.99 7.01 -0.31
N PHE A 224 15.48 5.98 -0.98
CA PHE A 224 14.45 5.05 -0.48
C PHE A 224 14.86 3.60 -0.77
N ALA A 225 16.02 3.21 -0.28
CA ALA A 225 16.56 1.88 -0.47
C ALA A 225 15.92 0.86 0.49
N VAL A 226 15.83 -0.39 0.05
CA VAL A 226 15.25 -1.51 0.80
C VAL A 226 16.14 -2.73 0.62
N TRP A 227 16.41 -3.51 1.66
CA TRP A 227 17.18 -4.76 1.49
C TRP A 227 16.37 -5.77 0.67
N THR A 228 17.02 -6.41 -0.30
CA THR A 228 16.36 -7.44 -1.13
C THR A 228 17.25 -8.66 -1.37
N GLY A 229 18.51 -8.49 -1.81
CA GLY A 229 19.28 -9.62 -2.37
C GLY A 229 18.59 -10.35 -3.52
N THR A 230 17.54 -9.75 -4.10
CA THR A 230 16.54 -10.43 -4.94
C THR A 230 16.35 -9.65 -6.22
N ASP A 231 16.37 -10.33 -7.36
CA ASP A 231 16.05 -9.71 -8.64
C ASP A 231 14.53 -9.52 -8.81
N ASN A 232 14.09 -8.83 -9.87
CA ASN A 232 12.65 -8.61 -10.07
C ASN A 232 11.88 -9.92 -10.31
N ALA A 233 12.54 -10.97 -10.81
CA ALA A 233 11.93 -12.27 -11.01
C ALA A 233 11.74 -13.06 -9.71
N GLY A 234 12.13 -12.49 -8.56
CA GLY A 234 12.12 -13.16 -7.26
C GLY A 234 13.20 -14.22 -7.11
N SER A 235 14.23 -14.19 -7.95
CA SER A 235 15.41 -15.06 -7.87
C SER A 235 16.55 -14.35 -7.15
N TRP A 236 17.61 -15.09 -6.84
CA TRP A 236 18.82 -14.54 -6.23
C TRP A 236 19.42 -13.43 -7.11
N GLY A 237 19.54 -12.23 -6.54
CA GLY A 237 19.88 -11.01 -7.26
C GLY A 237 21.32 -10.51 -7.09
N GLY A 238 22.14 -11.13 -6.24
CA GLY A 238 23.51 -10.71 -5.97
C GLY A 238 23.92 -10.83 -4.50
N ASP A 239 24.48 -9.78 -3.93
CA ASP A 239 25.02 -9.82 -2.57
C ASP A 239 23.90 -9.94 -1.53
N THR A 240 24.10 -10.75 -0.49
CA THR A 240 23.08 -11.09 0.52
C THR A 240 23.54 -10.85 1.94
N CYS A 241 24.55 -10.01 2.18
CA CYS A 241 25.09 -9.79 3.53
C CYS A 241 25.48 -11.09 4.25
N GLY A 242 26.20 -11.97 3.56
CA GLY A 242 26.57 -13.28 4.12
C GLY A 242 25.36 -14.13 4.46
N GLU A 243 24.37 -14.21 3.56
CA GLU A 243 23.07 -14.87 3.81
C GLU A 243 22.26 -14.24 4.94
N TRP A 244 22.41 -12.93 5.10
CA TRP A 244 21.79 -12.12 6.14
C TRP A 244 22.17 -12.60 7.53
N ALA A 245 23.37 -13.18 7.69
CA ALA A 245 23.83 -13.74 8.96
C ALA A 245 23.80 -12.69 10.08
N SER A 246 23.67 -13.11 11.35
CA SER A 246 23.59 -12.18 12.50
C SER A 246 24.88 -11.38 12.75
N SER A 247 25.98 -11.79 12.13
CA SER A 247 27.28 -11.13 12.18
C SER A 247 27.96 -11.31 10.83
N PRO A 248 27.54 -10.56 9.80
CA PRO A 248 28.21 -10.59 8.50
C PRO A 248 29.65 -10.09 8.67
N GLU A 249 30.55 -10.45 7.75
CA GLU A 249 31.92 -9.94 7.80
C GLU A 249 31.92 -8.42 7.52
N MET A 250 32.91 -7.69 8.06
CA MET A 250 32.94 -6.21 8.04
C MET A 250 32.87 -5.57 6.63
N ASP A 251 33.24 -6.33 5.60
CA ASP A 251 33.27 -5.87 4.20
C ASP A 251 32.16 -6.52 3.34
N GLU A 252 31.23 -7.25 3.96
CA GLU A 252 30.08 -7.79 3.24
C GLU A 252 29.10 -6.69 2.86
N ILE A 253 28.50 -6.88 1.70
CA ILE A 253 27.52 -6.00 1.11
C ILE A 253 26.23 -6.78 0.83
N GLY A 254 25.14 -6.06 0.68
CA GLY A 254 23.82 -6.61 0.35
C GLY A 254 23.19 -5.84 -0.78
N ASN A 255 22.52 -6.53 -1.68
CA ASN A 255 21.78 -5.90 -2.77
C ASN A 255 20.53 -5.19 -2.25
N VAL A 256 20.26 -4.01 -2.82
CA VAL A 256 19.12 -3.16 -2.46
C VAL A 256 18.16 -2.91 -3.63
N GLY A 257 16.88 -2.80 -3.29
CA GLY A 257 15.81 -2.29 -4.16
C GLY A 257 15.53 -0.80 -3.92
N ASN A 258 14.55 -0.25 -4.63
CA ASN A 258 14.08 1.12 -4.47
C ASN A 258 12.55 1.16 -4.31
N ALA A 259 12.09 1.48 -3.11
CA ALA A 259 10.67 1.47 -2.74
C ALA A 259 9.81 2.45 -3.56
N LYS A 260 10.41 3.52 -4.07
CA LYS A 260 9.72 4.52 -4.88
C LYS A 260 9.79 4.25 -6.38
N SER A 261 10.50 3.21 -6.80
CA SER A 261 10.56 2.84 -8.20
C SER A 261 9.42 1.91 -8.56
N VAL A 262 8.80 2.15 -9.72
CA VAL A 262 7.89 1.20 -10.36
C VAL A 262 8.63 0.26 -11.30
N ASP A 263 9.77 0.68 -11.81
CA ASP A 263 10.64 -0.13 -12.66
C ASP A 263 11.80 -0.64 -11.81
N ALA A 264 12.07 -1.95 -11.87
CA ALA A 264 13.19 -2.53 -11.12
C ALA A 264 13.16 -2.28 -9.60
N TRP A 265 11.97 -2.31 -9.02
CA TRP A 265 11.69 -2.07 -7.59
C TRP A 265 12.48 -2.97 -6.63
N SER A 266 12.72 -4.24 -7.02
CA SER A 266 13.42 -5.23 -6.20
C SER A 266 14.94 -5.19 -6.38
N THR A 267 15.43 -4.79 -7.54
CA THR A 267 16.87 -4.66 -7.80
C THR A 267 17.14 -3.39 -8.59
N SER A 268 17.58 -2.34 -7.91
CA SER A 268 17.87 -1.07 -8.56
C SER A 268 19.20 -1.13 -9.29
N GLY A 269 19.25 -1.83 -10.43
CA GLY A 269 20.45 -1.97 -11.26
C GLY A 269 21.55 -2.83 -10.63
N GLN A 270 21.18 -3.83 -9.82
CA GLN A 270 22.12 -4.67 -9.05
C GLN A 270 23.07 -3.86 -8.17
N CYS A 271 22.54 -2.86 -7.46
CA CYS A 271 23.33 -2.09 -6.52
C CYS A 271 23.38 -2.75 -5.14
N SER A 272 24.53 -2.61 -4.47
CA SER A 272 24.80 -3.18 -3.16
C SER A 272 25.36 -2.14 -2.18
N GLU A 273 25.05 -2.32 -0.90
CA GLU A 273 25.48 -1.45 0.18
C GLU A 273 26.08 -2.24 1.35
N ALA A 274 26.85 -1.55 2.19
CA ALA A 274 27.39 -2.13 3.42
C ALA A 274 26.28 -2.62 4.35
N CYS A 275 26.42 -3.84 4.87
CA CYS A 275 25.41 -4.50 5.69
C CYS A 275 25.14 -3.83 7.04
N GLU A 276 26.00 -2.89 7.45
CA GLU A 276 25.82 -2.07 8.65
C GLU A 276 24.80 -0.94 8.46
N LEU A 277 24.40 -0.63 7.22
CA LEU A 277 23.36 0.37 6.97
C LEU A 277 22.01 -0.12 7.49
N MET A 278 21.25 0.80 8.07
CA MET A 278 19.86 0.53 8.46
C MET A 278 18.94 0.83 7.28
N LEU A 279 18.44 -0.21 6.64
CA LEU A 279 17.45 -0.12 5.56
C LEU A 279 16.23 -0.99 5.92
N PRO A 280 15.03 -0.61 5.48
CA PRO A 280 13.82 -1.39 5.71
C PRO A 280 13.77 -2.66 4.85
N LEU A 281 12.74 -3.48 5.08
CA LEU A 281 12.44 -4.70 4.33
C LEU A 281 11.11 -4.55 3.59
N TYR A 282 10.98 -5.22 2.43
CA TYR A 282 9.66 -5.47 1.85
C TYR A 282 9.04 -6.71 2.52
N CYS A 283 7.79 -6.56 2.95
CA CYS A 283 7.01 -7.63 3.56
C CYS A 283 5.78 -7.93 2.71
N VAL A 284 5.62 -9.19 2.32
CA VAL A 284 4.60 -9.64 1.36
C VAL A 284 3.70 -10.66 2.04
N ARG A 285 2.38 -10.44 1.91
CA ARG A 285 1.36 -11.36 2.41
C ARG A 285 1.33 -12.69 1.61
N GLN A 286 1.08 -13.80 2.31
CA GLN A 286 0.93 -15.15 1.76
C GLN A 286 -0.52 -15.51 1.39
#